data_AF-A0A355G4Z8-F1
#
_entry.id   AF-A0A355G4Z8-F1
#
_cell.length_a   1.000
_cell.length_b   1.000
_cell.length_c   1.000
_cell.angle_alpha   90.00
_cell.angle_beta   90.00
_cell.angle_gamma   90.00
#
_symmetry.space_group_name_H-M   'P 1'
#
loop_
_entity.id
_entity.type
_entity.pdbx_description
1 polymer ?
#
loop_
_entity_poly.entity_id
_entity_poly.type
_entity_poly.pdbx_seq_one_letter_code
_entity_poly.pdbx_strand_id
1 'polypeptide(L)'
;WFTYYFWLDDSLAPDYARTVDIHRKPGYDPVELFVDPTIRFPNLRIARRLARKFLGFRYYMDLTSLDASLVKGSHGRLPTPGKENAEAPVFICSSKAIERDEIPMTAVKDMLLELQFGK
;
A
#
# COMPACT_ATOMS: atom_id res chain seq x y z
N TRP A 1 -0.35 -1.40 -4.12
CA TRP A 1 -1.13 -0.89 -2.97
C TRP A 1 -0.99 0.61 -2.97
N PHE A 2 -2.07 1.32 -2.71
CA PHE A 2 -2.06 2.76 -2.48
C PHE A 2 -2.23 2.99 -0.99
N THR A 3 -1.44 3.89 -0.41
CA THR A 3 -1.64 4.31 0.97
C THR A 3 -2.99 5.01 1.11
N TYR A 4 -3.69 4.76 2.22
CA TYR A 4 -4.97 5.39 2.53
C TYR A 4 -4.81 6.75 3.23
N TYR A 5 -3.58 7.21 3.48
CA TYR A 5 -3.32 8.42 4.26
C TYR A 5 -3.95 9.63 3.56
N PHE A 6 -5.10 10.06 4.11
CA PHE A 6 -5.86 11.21 3.62
C PHE A 6 -5.42 12.52 4.27
N TRP A 7 -4.40 12.47 5.14
CA TRP A 7 -3.75 13.61 5.76
C TRP A 7 -2.41 13.91 5.06
N LEU A 8 -2.01 15.18 5.08
CA LEU A 8 -0.73 15.63 4.51
C LEU A 8 0.36 15.85 5.58
N ASP A 9 -0.04 15.97 6.84
CA ASP A 9 0.84 16.15 7.99
C ASP A 9 0.60 15.00 8.99
N ASP A 10 1.65 14.24 9.27
CA ASP A 10 1.62 13.12 10.22
C ASP A 10 1.30 13.52 11.66
N SER A 11 1.42 14.82 12.00
CA SER A 11 0.96 15.36 13.28
C SER A 11 -0.58 15.32 13.41
N LEU A 12 -1.30 15.31 12.28
CA LEU A 12 -2.75 15.22 12.19
C LEU A 12 -3.24 13.79 11.93
N ALA A 13 -2.32 12.82 11.89
CA ALA A 13 -2.68 11.43 11.67
C ALA A 13 -3.63 10.93 12.79
N PRO A 14 -4.72 10.22 12.45
CA PRO A 14 -5.59 9.64 13.45
C PRO A 14 -4.85 8.64 14.36
N ASP A 15 -5.23 8.57 15.65
CA ASP A 15 -4.59 7.66 16.63
C ASP A 15 -4.50 6.20 16.15
N TYR A 16 -5.50 5.74 15.41
CA TYR A 16 -5.55 4.37 14.91
C TYR A 16 -4.48 4.08 13.85
N ALA A 17 -3.93 5.10 13.18
CA ALA A 17 -2.99 4.94 12.07
C ALA A 17 -1.72 4.20 12.50
N ARG A 18 -1.26 4.45 13.73
CA ARG A 18 -0.06 3.82 14.33
C ARG A 18 -0.33 2.45 14.96
N THR A 19 -1.52 1.88 14.76
CA THR A 19 -1.97 0.62 15.37
C THR A 19 -2.55 -0.34 14.33
N VAL A 20 -2.73 -1.60 14.72
CA VAL A 20 -3.56 -2.56 13.98
C VAL A 20 -5.01 -2.39 14.45
N ASP A 21 -5.84 -1.69 13.68
CA ASP A 21 -7.24 -1.41 14.01
C ASP A 21 -8.15 -1.60 12.79
N ILE A 22 -8.59 -2.84 12.60
CA ILE A 22 -9.40 -3.26 11.45
C ILE A 22 -10.80 -2.63 11.42
N HIS A 23 -11.26 -1.99 12.50
CA HIS A 23 -12.61 -1.43 12.58
C HIS A 23 -12.63 0.07 12.29
N ARG A 24 -11.51 0.76 12.56
CA ARG A 24 -11.41 2.21 12.35
C ARG A 24 -10.62 2.57 11.10
N LYS A 25 -9.71 1.69 10.64
CA LYS A 25 -8.94 1.94 9.42
C LYS A 25 -9.83 1.81 8.17
N PRO A 26 -9.68 2.71 7.18
CA PRO A 26 -10.40 2.63 5.91
C PRO A 26 -10.12 1.35 5.10
N GLY A 27 -9.02 0.67 5.37
CA GLY A 27 -8.62 -0.56 4.69
C GLY A 27 -7.36 -1.17 5.29
N TYR A 28 -6.90 -2.28 4.69
CA TYR A 28 -5.67 -2.95 5.10
C TYR A 28 -4.43 -2.09 4.80
N ASP A 29 -3.57 -1.94 5.80
CA ASP A 29 -2.32 -1.20 5.72
C ASP A 29 -1.12 -2.17 5.87
N PRO A 30 -0.40 -2.49 4.77
CA PRO A 30 0.74 -3.40 4.85
C PRO A 30 1.88 -2.88 5.72
N VAL A 31 1.91 -1.58 6.06
CA VAL A 31 2.90 -1.01 6.99
C VAL A 31 2.74 -1.64 8.39
N GLU A 32 1.55 -2.16 8.72
CA GLU A 32 1.27 -2.86 9.99
C GLU A 32 2.13 -4.11 10.23
N LEU A 33 2.69 -4.69 9.16
CA LEU A 33 3.60 -5.83 9.26
C LEU A 33 4.99 -5.45 9.77
N PHE A 34 5.29 -4.15 9.85
CA PHE A 34 6.59 -3.63 10.26
C PHE A 34 6.46 -2.92 11.62
N VAL A 35 7.46 -3.14 12.47
CA VAL A 35 7.66 -2.29 13.64
C VAL A 35 8.29 -0.98 13.18
N ASP A 36 7.75 0.14 13.64
CA ASP A 36 8.23 1.48 13.33
C ASP A 36 9.75 1.58 13.63
N PRO A 37 10.59 1.80 12.59
CA PRO A 37 12.04 1.80 12.72
C PRO A 37 12.56 2.99 13.53
N THR A 38 11.74 4.03 13.75
CA THR A 38 12.10 5.19 14.56
C THR A 38 12.05 4.89 16.07
N ILE A 39 11.47 3.75 16.46
CA ILE A 39 11.43 3.30 17.85
C ILE A 39 12.82 2.84 18.29
N ARG A 40 13.49 3.64 19.12
CA ARG A 40 14.85 3.36 19.61
C ARG A 40 15.03 1.98 20.27
N PHE A 41 14.05 1.52 21.04
CA PHE A 41 14.08 0.24 21.75
C PHE A 41 12.77 -0.53 21.53
N PRO A 42 12.57 -1.17 20.37
CA PRO A 42 11.28 -1.74 19.98
C PRO A 42 10.83 -2.85 20.94
N ASN A 43 11.74 -3.74 21.32
CA ASN A 43 11.46 -4.83 22.26
C ASN A 43 11.02 -4.31 23.64
N LEU A 44 11.64 -3.22 24.13
CA LEU A 44 11.25 -2.62 25.40
C LEU A 44 9.86 -1.97 25.31
N ARG A 45 9.56 -1.26 24.22
CA ARG A 45 8.22 -0.69 23.99
C ARG A 45 7.18 -1.81 23.95
N ILE A 46 7.44 -2.88 23.20
CA ILE A 46 6.56 -4.07 23.12
C ILE A 46 6.35 -4.68 24.51
N ALA A 47 7.42 -4.98 25.25
CA ALA A 47 7.34 -5.55 26.59
C ALA A 47 6.50 -4.66 27.53
N ARG A 48 6.67 -3.33 27.48
CA ARG A 48 5.87 -2.40 28.27
C ARG A 48 4.39 -2.39 27.87
N ARG A 49 4.07 -2.54 26.57
CA ARG A 49 2.68 -2.64 26.09
C ARG A 49 2.04 -3.94 26.56
N LEU A 50 2.76 -5.06 26.45
CA LEU A 50 2.31 -6.37 26.90
C LEU A 50 2.13 -6.42 28.42
N ALA A 51 3.03 -5.81 29.20
CA ALA A 51 2.88 -5.70 30.65
C ALA A 51 1.61 -4.93 31.04
N ARG A 52 1.32 -3.80 30.37
CA ARG A 52 0.08 -3.06 30.59
C ARG A 52 -1.17 -3.86 30.22
N LYS A 53 -1.14 -4.57 29.08
CA LYS A 53 -2.20 -5.50 28.67
C LYS A 53 -2.43 -6.56 29.74
N PHE A 54 -1.35 -7.18 30.23
CA PHE A 54 -1.38 -8.24 31.24
C PHE A 54 -1.97 -7.74 32.57
N LEU A 55 -1.62 -6.54 32.99
CA LEU A 55 -2.14 -5.90 34.21
C LEU A 55 -3.58 -5.35 34.04
N GLY A 56 -4.22 -5.54 32.89
CA GLY A 56 -5.59 -5.09 32.64
C GLY A 56 -5.73 -3.58 32.39
N PHE A 57 -4.63 -2.86 32.18
CA PHE A 57 -4.69 -1.45 31.84
C PHE A 57 -5.09 -1.23 30.38
N ARG A 58 -5.79 -0.12 30.13
CA ARG A 58 -6.02 0.36 28.77
C ARG A 58 -4.69 0.66 28.09
N TYR A 59 -4.51 0.16 26.88
CA TYR A 59 -3.28 0.32 26.11
C TYR A 59 -3.61 0.41 24.61
N TYR A 60 -2.72 1.07 23.86
CA TYR A 60 -2.67 1.00 22.40
C TYR A 60 -1.41 0.23 21.97
N MET A 61 -1.53 -0.63 20.96
CA MET A 61 -0.40 -1.28 20.30
C MET A 61 0.17 -0.36 19.22
N ASP A 62 0.81 0.72 19.67
CA ASP A 62 1.28 1.84 18.84
C ASP A 62 2.67 1.58 18.25
N LEU A 63 2.77 0.53 17.43
CA LEU A 63 4.04 0.04 16.88
C LEU A 63 4.15 0.24 15.37
N THR A 64 3.09 0.66 14.70
CA THR A 64 3.06 0.82 13.24
C THR A 64 3.63 2.17 12.84
N SER A 65 4.48 2.17 11.81
CA SER A 65 5.03 3.40 11.21
C SER A 65 3.97 4.14 10.39
N LEU A 66 4.16 5.44 10.19
CA LEU A 66 3.44 6.20 9.14
C LEU A 66 4.29 6.33 7.86
N ASP A 67 5.47 5.73 7.83
CA ASP A 67 6.31 5.69 6.63
C ASP A 67 5.85 4.57 5.69
N ALA A 68 5.07 4.94 4.69
CA ALA A 68 4.59 4.04 3.65
C ALA A 68 5.72 3.45 2.78
N SER A 69 6.93 4.04 2.78
CA SER A 69 8.06 3.54 1.98
C SER A 69 8.62 2.21 2.47
N LEU A 70 8.30 1.83 3.72
CA LEU A 70 8.62 0.51 4.28
C LEU A 70 7.94 -0.62 3.50
N VAL A 71 6.75 -0.35 2.97
CA VAL A 71 6.04 -1.26 2.08
C VAL A 71 6.62 -1.09 0.68
N LYS A 72 7.55 -1.97 0.35
CA LYS A 72 8.12 -2.02 -1.00
C LYS A 72 7.09 -2.58 -1.98
N GLY A 73 7.25 -2.23 -3.25
CA GLY A 73 6.47 -2.81 -4.32
C GLY A 73 6.69 -4.33 -4.40
N SER A 74 5.60 -5.07 -4.59
CA SER A 74 5.68 -6.38 -5.23
C SER A 74 5.69 -6.12 -6.73
N HIS A 75 6.75 -6.55 -7.40
CA HIS A 75 6.82 -6.49 -8.86
C HIS A 75 6.00 -7.66 -9.40
N GLY A 76 5.29 -7.45 -10.52
CA GLY A 76 4.79 -8.57 -11.29
C GLY A 76 5.95 -9.47 -11.73
N ARG A 77 5.69 -10.77 -11.85
CA ARG A 77 6.64 -11.68 -12.52
C ARG A 77 6.77 -11.22 -13.97
N LEU A 78 7.99 -10.97 -14.44
CA LEU A 78 8.21 -10.74 -15.86
C LEU A 78 7.77 -12.00 -16.65
N PRO A 79 7.25 -11.85 -17.87
CA PRO A 79 7.04 -12.98 -18.76
C PRO A 79 8.33 -13.78 -18.89
N THR A 80 8.21 -15.11 -18.99
CA THR A 80 9.35 -15.95 -19.33
C THR A 80 9.87 -15.54 -20.72
N PRO A 81 11.18 -15.35 -20.93
CA PRO A 81 11.71 -14.98 -22.25
C PRO A 81 11.21 -15.93 -23.35
N GLY A 82 10.66 -15.38 -24.43
CA GLY A 82 10.05 -16.13 -25.53
C GLY A 82 8.60 -16.57 -25.30
N LYS A 83 7.99 -16.21 -24.16
CA LYS A 83 6.57 -16.44 -23.84
C LYS A 83 5.80 -15.16 -23.57
N GLU A 84 6.31 -14.02 -24.02
CA GLU A 84 5.72 -12.69 -23.82
C GLU A 84 4.25 -12.67 -24.26
N ASN A 85 3.93 -13.25 -25.42
CA ASN A 85 2.56 -13.27 -25.95
C ASN A 85 1.54 -14.04 -25.08
N ALA A 86 1.99 -14.98 -24.24
CA ALA A 86 1.10 -15.79 -23.40
C ALA A 86 1.13 -15.38 -21.92
N GLU A 87 2.17 -14.70 -21.47
CA GLU A 87 2.41 -14.37 -20.06
C GLU A 87 2.44 -12.86 -19.78
N ALA A 88 2.38 -12.00 -20.81
CA ALA A 88 2.33 -10.55 -20.66
C ALA A 88 0.98 -10.08 -20.08
N PRO A 89 0.98 -8.93 -19.37
CA PRO A 89 -0.26 -8.30 -18.94
C PRO A 89 -1.13 -7.92 -20.15
N VAL A 90 -2.44 -8.04 -19.98
CA VAL A 90 -3.43 -7.64 -20.99
C VAL A 90 -4.06 -6.31 -20.61
N PHE A 91 -4.24 -5.42 -21.58
CA PHE A 91 -5.01 -4.19 -21.42
C PHE A 91 -6.44 -4.44 -21.92
N ILE A 92 -7.40 -4.46 -20.99
CA ILE A 92 -8.82 -4.71 -21.33
C ILE A 92 -9.59 -3.40 -21.24
N CYS A 93 -10.29 -3.05 -22.31
CA CYS A 93 -11.15 -1.88 -22.38
C CYS A 93 -12.49 -2.23 -23.01
N SER A 94 -13.56 -1.57 -22.56
CA SER A 94 -14.90 -1.69 -23.15
C SER A 94 -15.07 -0.84 -24.43
N SER A 95 -14.13 0.05 -24.72
CA SER A 95 -14.11 0.90 -25.91
C SER A 95 -13.01 0.48 -26.88
N LYS A 96 -13.31 0.51 -28.18
CA LYS A 96 -12.33 0.29 -29.25
C LYS A 96 -11.55 1.53 -29.65
N ALA A 97 -11.84 2.70 -29.06
CA ALA A 97 -11.25 3.98 -29.48
C ALA A 97 -9.70 4.01 -29.40
N ILE A 98 -9.12 3.20 -28.52
CA ILE A 98 -7.67 3.11 -28.29
C ILE A 98 -7.11 1.70 -28.59
N GLU A 99 -7.81 0.91 -29.42
CA GLU A 99 -7.39 -0.44 -29.78
C GLU A 99 -6.03 -0.43 -30.49
N ARG A 100 -5.10 -1.28 -30.04
CA ARG A 100 -3.77 -1.47 -30.64
C ARG A 100 -3.37 -2.94 -30.57
N ASP A 101 -2.64 -3.41 -31.58
CA ASP A 101 -2.11 -4.78 -31.62
C ASP A 101 -1.02 -5.00 -30.57
N GLU A 102 -0.17 -3.98 -30.36
CA GLU A 102 0.90 -4.00 -29.35
C GLU A 102 0.85 -2.73 -28.49
N ILE A 103 0.97 -2.91 -27.18
CA ILE A 103 0.90 -1.82 -26.19
C ILE A 103 2.18 -1.85 -25.35
N PRO A 104 3.08 -0.86 -25.52
CA PRO A 104 4.18 -0.68 -24.58
C PRO A 104 3.64 -0.42 -23.18
N MET A 105 4.26 -1.00 -22.14
CA MET A 105 3.85 -0.78 -20.75
C MET A 105 3.85 0.70 -20.33
N THR A 106 4.66 1.53 -21.00
CA THR A 106 4.73 2.98 -20.78
C THR A 106 3.58 3.77 -21.42
N ALA A 107 2.82 3.18 -22.34
CA ALA A 107 1.75 3.85 -23.07
C ALA A 107 0.42 3.91 -22.29
N VAL A 108 0.28 3.16 -21.19
CA VAL A 108 -0.97 3.03 -20.42
C VAL A 108 -1.54 4.38 -20.01
N LYS A 109 -0.70 5.29 -19.49
CA LYS A 109 -1.14 6.63 -19.07
C LYS A 109 -1.74 7.41 -20.23
N ASP A 110 -1.06 7.46 -21.37
CA ASP A 110 -1.46 8.27 -22.51
C ASP A 110 -2.75 7.71 -23.13
N MET A 111 -2.89 6.38 -23.20
CA MET A 111 -4.12 5.72 -23.65
C MET A 111 -5.32 6.01 -22.75
N LEU A 112 -5.14 6.07 -21.42
CA LEU A 112 -6.22 6.45 -20.49
C LEU A 112 -6.61 7.92 -20.65
N LEU A 113 -5.64 8.81 -20.89
CA LEU A 113 -5.92 10.22 -21.16
C LEU A 113 -6.66 10.41 -22.48
N GLU A 114 -6.30 9.64 -23.52
CA GLU A 114 -7.02 9.61 -24.80
C GLU A 114 -8.46 9.10 -24.64
N LEU A 115 -8.71 8.08 -23.82
CA LEU A 115 -10.09 7.66 -23.52
C LEU A 115 -10.91 8.72 -22.78
N GLN A 116 -10.27 9.47 -21.87
CA GLN A 116 -10.96 10.43 -21.02
C GLN A 116 -11.22 11.77 -21.73
N PHE A 117 -10.29 12.20 -22.59
CA PHE A 117 -10.27 13.54 -23.18
C PHE A 117 -10.15 13.56 -24.71
N GLY A 118 -9.88 12.41 -25.33
CA GLY A 118 -9.92 12.26 -26.78
C GLY A 118 -11.33 12.49 -27.30
N LYS A 119 -11.42 13.09 -28.49
CA LYS A 119 -12.70 13.39 -29.15
C LYS A 119 -13.35 12.14 -29.70
#